data_AF-A0A3D1SUP5-F1
#
_entry.id   AF-A0A3D1SUP5-F1
#
_cell.length_a   1.000
_cell.length_b   1.000
_cell.length_c   1.000
_cell.angle_alpha   90.00
_cell.angle_beta   90.00
_cell.angle_gamma   90.00
#
_symmetry.space_group_name_H-M   'P 1'
#
loop_
_entity.id
_entity.type
_entity.pdbx_description
1 polymer ?
#
loop_
_entity_poly.entity_id
_entity_poly.type
_entity_poly.pdbx_seq_one_letter_code
_entity_poly.pdbx_strand_id
1 'polypeptide(L)'
;DYEDIMTLVEEMIHFIAIEVKGTPRITYQGFEIDLTPPWPRIRLLDAIAEFTGIDVNLFPDKESLAAEMRANGYEADPRLGRGRLIDDLKSAMFRKGIPVLRQAIFLTDYPRDISPLAKDHSEIPGLVDRFQPFIGGLECGNAFTELNDPLDQRARFEDQMRQRDQG
;
A
#
# COMPACT_ATOMS: atom_id res chain seq x y z
N ASP A 1 1.03 2.93 17.62
CA ASP A 1 1.18 3.56 16.29
C ASP A 1 0.55 2.65 15.25
N TYR A 2 0.86 2.79 13.96
CA TYR A 2 0.35 1.88 12.91
C TYR A 2 0.68 0.39 13.14
N GLU A 3 1.73 0.05 13.90
CA GLU A 3 2.06 -1.34 14.28
C GLU A 3 1.04 -1.92 15.26
N ASP A 4 0.58 -1.11 16.22
CA ASP A 4 -0.49 -1.50 17.15
C ASP A 4 -1.81 -1.74 16.39
N ILE A 5 -2.09 -0.91 15.38
CA ILE A 5 -3.30 -1.07 14.57
C ILE A 5 -3.20 -2.28 13.65
N MET A 6 -2.01 -2.61 13.12
CA MET A 6 -1.82 -3.88 12.40
C MET A 6 -2.10 -5.08 13.30
N THR A 7 -1.55 -5.10 14.52
CA THR A 7 -1.79 -6.15 15.52
C THR A 7 -3.29 -6.27 15.82
N LEU A 8 -3.97 -5.15 16.06
CA LEU A 8 -5.42 -5.12 16.30
C LEU A 8 -6.20 -5.71 15.12
N VAL A 9 -5.84 -5.37 13.89
CA VAL A 9 -6.54 -5.83 12.67
C VAL A 9 -6.39 -7.34 12.49
N GLU A 10 -5.18 -7.89 12.59
CA GLU A 10 -4.96 -9.33 12.40
C GLU A 10 -5.61 -10.17 13.52
N GLU A 11 -5.53 -9.71 14.77
CA GLU A 11 -6.19 -10.37 15.91
C GLU A 11 -7.71 -10.32 15.77
N MET A 12 -8.28 -9.16 15.42
CA MET A 12 -9.72 -9.00 15.22
C MET A 12 -10.23 -9.91 14.10
N ILE A 13 -9.55 -9.95 12.96
CA ILE A 13 -9.98 -10.75 11.81
C ILE A 13 -9.84 -12.25 12.10
N HIS A 14 -8.76 -12.65 12.77
CA HIS A 14 -8.59 -14.03 13.23
C HIS A 14 -9.70 -14.44 14.19
N PHE A 15 -9.98 -13.63 15.22
CA PHE A 15 -11.03 -13.88 16.19
C PHE A 15 -12.39 -14.06 15.51
N ILE A 16 -12.76 -13.16 14.59
CA ILE A 16 -14.01 -13.26 13.84
C ILE A 16 -14.08 -14.57 13.02
N ALA A 17 -12.97 -14.98 12.40
CA ALA A 17 -12.93 -16.22 11.62
C ALA A 17 -13.16 -17.46 12.52
N ILE A 18 -12.54 -17.50 13.70
CA ILE A 18 -12.76 -18.56 14.68
C ILE A 18 -14.21 -18.56 15.17
N GLU A 19 -14.77 -17.42 15.56
CA GLU A 19 -16.13 -17.35 16.11
C GLU A 19 -17.21 -17.71 15.09
N VAL A 20 -17.03 -17.30 13.83
CA VAL A 20 -18.06 -17.50 12.78
C VAL A 20 -17.91 -18.84 12.08
N LYS A 21 -16.68 -19.34 11.87
CA LYS A 21 -16.42 -20.56 11.08
C LYS A 21 -15.76 -21.70 11.85
N GLY A 22 -15.28 -21.46 13.06
CA GLY A 22 -14.53 -22.46 13.84
C GLY A 22 -13.13 -22.76 13.30
N THR A 23 -12.65 -21.99 12.32
CA THR A 23 -11.34 -22.19 11.67
C THR A 23 -10.82 -20.85 11.13
N PRO A 24 -9.49 -20.60 11.18
CA PRO A 24 -8.91 -19.40 10.58
C PRO A 24 -8.72 -19.53 9.06
N ARG A 25 -8.96 -20.72 8.49
CA ARG A 25 -8.82 -20.96 7.05
C ARG A 25 -10.11 -20.69 6.33
N ILE A 26 -10.03 -19.87 5.28
CA ILE A 26 -11.16 -19.57 4.40
C ILE A 26 -10.82 -19.95 2.95
N THR A 27 -11.85 -20.27 2.17
CA THR A 27 -11.70 -20.44 0.72
C THR A 27 -12.33 -19.24 0.01
N TYR A 28 -11.56 -18.56 -0.83
CA TYR A 28 -12.01 -17.43 -1.63
C TYR A 28 -11.53 -17.58 -3.09
N GLN A 29 -12.46 -17.51 -4.05
CA GLN A 29 -12.19 -17.74 -5.49
C GLN A 29 -11.40 -19.03 -5.79
N GLY A 30 -11.62 -20.09 -5.00
CA GLY A 30 -10.91 -21.37 -5.15
C GLY A 30 -9.52 -21.44 -4.51
N PHE A 31 -9.07 -20.39 -3.83
CA PHE A 31 -7.81 -20.36 -3.08
C PHE A 31 -8.06 -20.46 -1.58
N GLU A 32 -7.27 -21.27 -0.89
CA GLU A 32 -7.25 -21.32 0.56
C GLU A 32 -6.37 -20.17 1.11
N ILE A 33 -6.91 -19.46 2.09
CA ILE A 33 -6.27 -18.33 2.75
C ILE A 33 -6.24 -18.64 4.25
N ASP A 34 -5.07 -18.53 4.86
CA ASP A 34 -4.90 -18.65 6.31
C ASP A 34 -4.93 -17.25 6.94
N LEU A 35 -5.89 -17.02 7.84
CA LEU A 35 -6.04 -15.76 8.58
C LEU A 35 -5.30 -15.77 9.92
N THR A 36 -4.50 -16.80 10.20
CA THR A 36 -3.73 -16.92 11.45
C THR A 36 -2.65 -15.84 11.54
N PRO A 37 -2.65 -14.99 12.59
CA PRO A 37 -1.56 -14.06 12.86
C PRO A 37 -0.26 -14.79 13.22
N PRO A 38 0.92 -14.16 13.02
CA PRO A 38 1.11 -12.83 12.45
C PRO A 38 1.06 -12.85 10.92
N TRP A 39 0.46 -11.82 10.33
CA TRP A 39 0.46 -11.64 8.88
C TRP A 39 1.79 -11.04 8.40
N PRO A 40 2.30 -11.45 7.22
CA PRO A 40 3.48 -10.83 6.63
C PRO A 40 3.31 -9.33 6.45
N ARG A 41 4.28 -8.55 6.94
CA ARG A 41 4.40 -7.11 6.71
C ARG A 41 5.38 -6.90 5.57
N ILE A 42 4.91 -6.37 4.45
CA ILE A 42 5.68 -6.23 3.21
C ILE A 42 5.67 -4.76 2.81
N ARG A 43 6.86 -4.16 2.65
CA ARG A 43 6.95 -2.77 2.18
C ARG A 43 6.44 -2.66 0.76
N LEU A 44 5.61 -1.65 0.51
CA LEU A 44 4.98 -1.45 -0.80
C LEU A 44 6.03 -1.34 -1.93
N LEU A 45 7.05 -0.49 -1.74
CA LEU A 45 8.03 -0.24 -2.79
C LEU A 45 8.94 -1.45 -3.05
N ASP A 46 9.31 -2.19 -2.00
CA ASP A 46 10.09 -3.42 -2.13
C ASP A 46 9.29 -4.48 -2.90
N ALA A 47 8.00 -4.65 -2.58
CA ALA A 47 7.12 -5.58 -3.30
C ALA A 47 6.95 -5.18 -4.77
N ILE A 48 6.78 -3.88 -5.05
CA ILE A 48 6.71 -3.38 -6.43
C ILE A 48 8.02 -3.69 -7.16
N ALA A 49 9.18 -3.41 -6.57
CA ALA A 49 10.47 -3.67 -7.20
C ALA A 49 10.66 -5.17 -7.49
N GLU A 50 10.40 -6.02 -6.51
CA GLU A 50 10.54 -7.48 -6.62
C GLU A 50 9.64 -8.05 -7.72
N PHE A 51 8.36 -7.67 -7.73
CA PHE A 51 7.37 -8.34 -8.55
C PHE A 51 7.12 -7.67 -9.89
N THR A 52 7.40 -6.37 -10.01
CA THR A 52 7.25 -5.64 -11.29
C THR A 52 8.56 -5.48 -12.04
N GLY A 53 9.71 -5.55 -11.35
CA GLY A 53 11.04 -5.26 -11.87
C GLY A 53 11.40 -3.77 -11.87
N ILE A 54 10.52 -2.90 -11.35
CA ILE A 54 10.69 -1.44 -11.36
C ILE A 54 10.93 -0.96 -9.94
N ASP A 55 12.15 -0.50 -9.66
CA ASP A 55 12.45 0.24 -8.43
C ASP A 55 12.05 1.71 -8.59
N VAL A 56 10.90 2.05 -8.02
CA VAL A 56 10.30 3.39 -8.08
C VAL A 56 11.22 4.48 -7.47
N ASN A 57 12.16 4.11 -6.61
CA ASN A 57 13.08 5.08 -6.00
C ASN A 57 14.10 5.64 -7.01
N LEU A 58 14.36 4.91 -8.11
CA LEU A 58 15.22 5.37 -9.19
C LEU A 58 14.55 6.41 -10.10
N PHE A 59 13.23 6.61 -9.94
CA PHE A 59 12.39 7.47 -10.79
C PHE A 59 11.60 8.47 -9.91
N PRO A 60 12.24 9.60 -9.53
CA PRO A 60 11.71 10.51 -8.51
C PRO A 60 10.54 11.37 -8.99
N ASP A 61 10.34 11.49 -10.31
CA ASP A 61 9.29 12.31 -10.93
C ASP A 61 8.31 11.46 -11.75
N LYS A 62 7.15 12.04 -12.09
CA LYS A 62 6.10 11.30 -12.80
C LYS A 62 6.50 10.97 -14.24
N GLU A 63 7.30 11.83 -14.88
CA GLU A 63 7.72 11.66 -16.26
C GLU A 63 8.69 10.48 -16.40
N SER A 64 9.70 10.41 -15.55
CA SER A 64 10.69 9.33 -15.53
C SER A 64 10.06 7.99 -15.15
N LEU A 65 9.17 7.95 -14.14
CA LEU A 65 8.47 6.73 -13.76
C LEU A 65 7.53 6.24 -14.88
N ALA A 66 6.76 7.13 -15.51
CA ALA A 66 5.88 6.77 -16.61
C ALA A 66 6.66 6.23 -17.82
N ALA A 67 7.84 6.78 -18.10
CA ALA A 67 8.71 6.29 -19.17
C ALA A 67 9.21 4.86 -18.87
N GLU A 68 9.67 4.60 -17.64
CA GLU A 68 10.14 3.27 -17.23
C GLU A 68 9.02 2.23 -17.25
N MET A 69 7.83 2.60 -16.75
CA MET A 69 6.65 1.74 -16.79
C MET A 69 6.35 1.28 -18.23
N ARG A 70 6.34 2.21 -19.20
CA ARG A 70 6.10 1.88 -20.61
C ARG A 70 7.22 1.03 -21.20
N ALA A 71 8.47 1.31 -20.86
CA ALA A 71 9.62 0.51 -21.31
C ALA A 71 9.52 -0.95 -20.86
N ASN A 72 8.91 -1.21 -19.70
CA ASN A 72 8.67 -2.53 -19.14
C ASN A 72 7.28 -3.11 -19.49
N GLY A 73 6.54 -2.47 -20.40
CA GLY A 73 5.24 -2.97 -20.89
C GLY A 73 4.05 -2.73 -19.98
N TYR A 74 4.17 -1.84 -18.99
CA TYR A 74 3.04 -1.37 -18.19
C TYR A 74 2.37 -0.15 -18.84
N GLU A 75 1.05 -0.07 -18.73
CA GLU A 75 0.31 1.14 -19.08
C GLU A 75 0.63 2.25 -18.07
N ALA A 76 0.96 3.43 -18.58
CA ALA A 76 1.19 4.62 -17.77
C ALA A 76 0.65 5.85 -18.49
N ASP A 77 -0.33 6.53 -17.89
CA ASP A 77 -0.84 7.82 -18.35
C ASP A 77 0.05 8.93 -17.76
N PRO A 78 0.80 9.69 -18.58
CA PRO A 78 1.77 10.67 -18.07
C PRO A 78 1.09 11.90 -17.45
N ARG A 79 -0.23 12.03 -17.60
CA ARG A 79 -1.02 13.09 -16.97
C ARG A 79 -1.29 12.80 -15.51
N LEU A 80 -1.22 11.52 -15.10
CA LEU A 80 -1.43 11.11 -13.73
C LEU A 80 -0.21 11.48 -12.86
N GLY A 81 -0.47 11.86 -11.61
CA GLY A 81 0.61 12.11 -10.65
C GLY A 81 1.41 10.84 -10.35
N ARG A 82 2.67 11.01 -9.94
CA ARG A 82 3.59 9.90 -9.61
C ARG A 82 2.95 8.88 -8.67
N GLY A 83 2.26 9.36 -7.65
CA GLY A 83 1.51 8.54 -6.72
C GLY A 83 0.50 7.58 -7.35
N ARG A 84 -0.23 8.04 -8.38
CA ARG A 84 -1.18 7.20 -9.09
C ARG A 84 -0.48 6.15 -9.94
N LEU A 85 0.67 6.47 -10.52
CA LEU A 85 1.51 5.50 -11.24
C LEU A 85 2.01 4.38 -10.31
N ILE A 86 2.33 4.71 -9.05
CA ILE A 86 2.69 3.72 -8.02
C ILE A 86 1.49 2.81 -7.70
N ASP A 87 0.29 3.37 -7.55
CA ASP A 87 -0.92 2.57 -7.36
C ASP A 87 -1.24 1.68 -8.58
N ASP A 88 -0.96 2.14 -9.80
CA ASP A 88 -1.12 1.34 -11.02
C ASP A 88 -0.10 0.17 -11.05
N LEU A 89 1.14 0.38 -10.59
CA LEU A 89 2.14 -0.68 -10.40
C LEU A 89 1.74 -1.67 -9.31
N LYS A 90 1.25 -1.19 -8.16
CA LYS A 90 0.67 -2.04 -7.10
C LYS A 90 -0.45 -2.92 -7.67
N SER A 91 -1.35 -2.33 -8.45
CA SER A 91 -2.45 -3.07 -9.10
C SER A 91 -1.92 -4.10 -10.11
N ALA A 92 -0.89 -3.75 -10.89
CA ALA A 92 -0.25 -4.66 -11.83
C ALA A 92 0.43 -5.84 -11.11
N MET A 93 1.10 -5.58 -9.98
CA MET A 93 1.70 -6.59 -9.12
C MET A 93 0.65 -7.62 -8.65
N PHE A 94 -0.51 -7.20 -8.13
CA PHE A 94 -1.57 -8.13 -7.72
C PHE A 94 -2.12 -8.97 -8.90
N ARG A 95 -2.22 -8.38 -10.11
CA ARG A 95 -2.66 -9.10 -11.31
C ARG A 95 -1.72 -10.23 -11.73
N LYS A 96 -0.45 -10.23 -11.30
CA LYS A 96 0.49 -11.34 -11.57
C LYS A 96 0.13 -12.64 -10.85
N GLY A 97 -0.84 -12.62 -9.93
CA GLY A 97 -1.33 -13.84 -9.28
C GLY A 97 -0.32 -14.50 -8.35
N ILE A 98 0.59 -13.70 -7.78
CA ILE A 98 1.64 -14.15 -6.88
C ILE A 98 1.02 -14.79 -5.63
N PRO A 99 1.37 -16.05 -5.27
CA PRO A 99 0.73 -16.77 -4.19
C PRO A 99 0.76 -16.05 -2.84
N VAL A 100 1.89 -15.43 -2.46
CA VAL A 100 2.01 -14.72 -1.18
C VAL A 100 1.05 -13.52 -1.10
N LEU A 101 0.82 -12.83 -2.22
CA LEU A 101 -0.11 -11.69 -2.29
C LEU A 101 -1.59 -12.10 -2.27
N ARG A 102 -1.89 -13.40 -2.35
CA ARG A 102 -3.24 -13.94 -2.15
C ARG A 102 -3.51 -14.37 -0.72
N GLN A 103 -2.49 -14.44 0.15
CA GLN A 103 -2.69 -14.67 1.58
C GLN A 103 -3.14 -13.39 2.28
N ALA A 104 -3.37 -13.47 3.59
CA ALA A 104 -3.54 -12.29 4.42
C ALA A 104 -2.17 -11.63 4.66
N ILE A 105 -2.00 -10.38 4.24
CA ILE A 105 -0.76 -9.61 4.36
C ILE A 105 -1.05 -8.15 4.72
N PHE A 106 -0.04 -7.44 5.22
CA PHE A 106 -0.03 -5.99 5.27
C PHE A 106 0.94 -5.45 4.23
N LEU A 107 0.48 -4.54 3.37
CA LEU A 107 1.39 -3.67 2.64
C LEU A 107 1.66 -2.43 3.49
N THR A 108 2.92 -2.10 3.73
CA THR A 108 3.35 -1.02 4.64
C THR A 108 4.19 0.05 3.92
N ASP A 109 4.46 1.14 4.63
CA ASP A 109 5.43 2.19 4.28
C ASP A 109 5.14 2.87 2.94
N TYR A 110 3.98 3.51 2.86
CA TYR A 110 3.55 4.19 1.64
C TYR A 110 4.35 5.47 1.40
N PRO A 111 4.54 5.87 0.13
CA PRO A 111 5.05 7.19 -0.20
C PRO A 111 4.23 8.34 0.42
N ARG A 112 4.93 9.37 0.88
CA ARG A 112 4.34 10.57 1.50
C ARG A 112 3.43 11.34 0.54
N ASP A 113 3.79 11.39 -0.74
CA ASP A 113 3.07 12.12 -1.79
C ASP A 113 1.62 11.64 -1.99
N ILE A 114 1.33 10.37 -1.70
CA ILE A 114 -0.03 9.79 -1.73
C ILE A 114 -0.69 9.63 -0.36
N SER A 115 -0.07 10.15 0.69
CA SER A 115 -0.48 9.90 2.08
C SER A 115 -0.49 11.20 2.89
N PRO A 116 -1.37 12.16 2.53
CA PRO A 116 -1.39 13.53 3.08
C PRO A 116 -1.76 13.63 4.56
N LEU A 117 -2.38 12.58 5.12
CA LEU A 117 -2.87 12.54 6.52
C LEU A 117 -2.02 11.63 7.41
N ALA A 118 -1.07 10.90 6.81
CA ALA A 118 -0.24 9.95 7.53
C ALA A 118 1.05 10.63 8.01
N LYS A 119 1.45 10.30 9.24
CA LYS A 119 2.70 10.78 9.83
C LYS A 119 3.92 10.23 9.07
N ASP A 120 4.96 11.05 8.98
CA ASP A 120 6.22 10.63 8.36
C ASP A 120 6.84 9.44 9.08
N HIS A 121 7.42 8.53 8.29
CA HIS A 121 8.15 7.39 8.81
C HIS A 121 9.42 7.89 9.52
N SER A 122 9.66 7.40 10.73
CA SER A 122 10.75 7.87 11.59
C SER A 122 12.15 7.55 11.04
N GLU A 123 12.30 6.39 10.40
CA GLU A 123 13.60 5.91 9.88
C GLU A 123 13.83 6.10 8.37
N ILE A 124 12.78 6.10 7.54
CA ILE A 124 12.89 6.09 6.07
C ILE A 124 12.29 7.37 5.48
N PRO A 125 13.12 8.36 5.12
CA PRO A 125 12.66 9.62 4.55
C PRO A 125 11.82 9.41 3.27
N GLY A 126 10.75 10.18 3.14
CA GLY A 126 9.85 10.13 1.98
C GLY A 126 8.74 9.09 2.08
N LEU A 127 8.77 8.22 3.09
CA LEU A 127 7.68 7.30 3.43
C LEU A 127 6.89 7.79 4.64
N VAL A 128 5.72 7.21 4.84
CA VAL A 128 4.84 7.45 5.98
C VAL A 128 4.47 6.13 6.68
N ASP A 129 4.14 6.23 7.96
CA ASP A 129 3.62 5.13 8.76
C ASP A 129 2.18 4.80 8.34
N ARG A 130 2.01 4.14 7.18
CA ARG A 130 0.73 3.76 6.60
C ARG A 130 0.76 2.30 6.20
N PHE A 131 -0.36 1.61 6.38
CA PHE A 131 -0.55 0.27 5.86
C PHE A 131 -1.93 0.05 5.26
N GLN A 132 -2.02 -0.98 4.42
CA GLN A 132 -3.28 -1.53 3.91
C GLN A 132 -3.27 -3.05 4.13
N PRO A 133 -4.25 -3.63 4.86
CA PRO A 133 -4.44 -5.08 4.90
C PRO A 133 -4.98 -5.57 3.56
N PHE A 134 -4.38 -6.64 3.04
CA PHE A 134 -4.87 -7.37 1.88
C PHE A 134 -5.21 -8.81 2.27
N ILE A 135 -6.35 -9.31 1.81
CA ILE A 135 -6.79 -10.69 2.02
C ILE A 135 -7.31 -11.22 0.68
N GLY A 136 -6.72 -12.31 0.17
CA GLY A 136 -7.16 -12.85 -1.13
C GLY A 136 -6.86 -11.91 -2.30
N GLY A 137 -5.90 -11.01 -2.15
CA GLY A 137 -5.59 -9.97 -3.14
C GLY A 137 -6.57 -8.78 -3.16
N LEU A 138 -7.50 -8.70 -2.20
CA LEU A 138 -8.39 -7.54 -2.04
C LEU A 138 -7.88 -6.63 -0.94
N GLU A 139 -7.93 -5.33 -1.18
CA GLU A 139 -7.74 -4.33 -0.12
C GLU A 139 -8.92 -4.41 0.86
N CYS A 140 -8.64 -4.71 2.13
CA CYS A 140 -9.65 -4.88 3.17
C CYS A 140 -9.64 -3.73 4.20
N GLY A 141 -8.84 -2.70 3.97
CA GLY A 141 -8.75 -1.56 4.85
C GLY A 141 -7.60 -0.63 4.50
N ASN A 142 -7.49 0.44 5.27
CA ASN A 142 -6.41 1.41 5.20
C ASN A 142 -6.28 2.07 6.56
N ALA A 143 -5.06 2.14 7.08
CA ALA A 143 -4.77 2.79 8.36
C ALA A 143 -3.36 3.39 8.35
N PHE A 144 -3.14 4.34 9.24
CA PHE A 144 -1.87 5.05 9.35
C PHE A 144 -1.69 5.62 10.76
N THR A 145 -0.46 5.89 11.16
CA THR A 145 -0.19 6.77 12.29
C THR A 145 -0.67 8.16 11.90
N GLU A 146 -1.62 8.71 12.66
CA GLU A 146 -2.23 10.01 12.37
C GLU A 146 -1.20 11.14 12.39
N LEU A 147 -1.24 12.00 11.37
CA LEU A 147 -0.50 13.26 11.37
C LEU A 147 -1.13 14.23 12.38
N ASN A 148 -0.44 14.44 13.49
CA ASN A 148 -0.92 15.29 14.58
C ASN A 148 -0.22 16.66 14.67
N ASP A 149 0.69 16.97 13.73
CA ASP A 149 1.28 18.31 13.58
C ASP A 149 0.36 19.19 12.71
N PRO A 150 -0.31 20.20 13.27
CA PRO A 150 -1.23 21.05 12.51
C PRO A 150 -0.52 21.93 11.46
N LEU A 151 0.77 22.24 11.64
CA LEU A 151 1.52 23.04 10.67
C LEU A 151 1.90 22.19 9.45
N ASP A 152 2.37 20.97 9.66
CA ASP A 152 2.63 20.02 8.57
C ASP A 152 1.32 19.68 7.84
N GLN A 153 0.24 19.40 8.59
CA GLN A 153 -1.05 19.09 7.98
C GLN A 153 -1.57 20.24 7.09
N ARG A 154 -1.42 21.48 7.53
CA ARG A 154 -1.76 22.67 6.74
C ARG A 154 -0.90 22.76 5.48
N ALA A 155 0.41 22.59 5.59
CA ALA A 155 1.31 22.63 4.44
C ALA A 155 0.92 21.57 3.40
N ARG A 156 0.63 20.34 3.83
CA ARG A 156 0.17 19.25 2.95
C ARG A 156 -1.15 19.59 2.24
N PHE A 157 -2.08 20.27 2.90
CA PHE A 157 -3.31 20.74 2.25
C PHE A 157 -3.05 21.84 1.22
N GLU A 158 -2.16 22.79 1.52
CA GLU A 158 -1.75 23.83 0.57
C GLU A 158 -1.08 23.20 -0.67
N ASP A 159 -0.26 22.16 -0.49
CA ASP A 159 0.35 21.38 -1.57
C ASP A 159 -0.71 20.65 -2.42
N GLN A 160 -1.67 19.99 -1.78
CA GLN A 160 -2.77 19.33 -2.48
C GLN A 160 -3.62 20.30 -3.29
N MET A 161 -3.91 21.49 -2.76
CA MET A 161 -4.63 22.53 -3.50
C MET A 161 -3.86 22.96 -4.75
N ARG A 162 -2.55 23.20 -4.63
CA ARG A 162 -1.70 23.53 -5.78
C ARG A 162 -1.68 22.43 -6.84
N GLN A 163 -1.66 21.15 -6.43
CA GLN A 163 -1.72 20.03 -7.37
C GLN A 163 -3.08 19.92 -8.07
N ARG A 164 -4.18 20.24 -7.38
CA ARG A 164 -5.54 20.28 -7.98
C ARG A 164 -5.70 21.42 -8.98
N ASP A 165 -5.09 22.58 -8.74
CA ASP A 165 -5.16 23.72 -9.66
C ASP A 165 -4.29 23.54 -10.92
N GLN A 166 -3.33 22.60 -10.89
CA GLN A 166 -2.41 22.29 -11.99
C GLN A 166 -2.87 21.12 -12.89
N GLY A 167 -4.03 20.53 -12.60
CA GLY A 167 -4.63 19.40 -13.34
C GLY A 167 -6.11 19.60 -13.60
#